data_AF-A0A3D2RK42-F1
#
_entry.id   AF-A0A3D2RK42-F1
#
_cell.length_a   1.000
_cell.length_b   1.000
_cell.length_c   1.000
_cell.angle_alpha   90.00
_cell.angle_beta   90.00
_cell.angle_gamma   90.00
#
_symmetry.space_group_name_H-M   'P 1'
#
loop_
_entity.id
_entity.type
_entity.pdbx_description
1 polymer ?
#
loop_
_entity_poly.entity_id
_entity_poly.type
_entity_poly.pdbx_seq_one_letter_code
_entity_poly.pdbx_strand_id
1 'polypeptide(L)'
;MPIRDLTNHLFLWHLTPKAKADRISDRGFLPKGKPRQNQIRRPVWFSTSVYSFIEFVKKHQNPKDHVAFLTAVPIDWLDHTWNGQVPDEFTIHQPLPADVILCRFRSDIASDRKALVKVLERHQGPNLIDQLTDLCKKTDIPWSRRTSPAALLLGLDRSRYESETITAYAFVDGLIDRTWEAAKRDAQDVTTIDFRFSTYFLRHYYFTYGERHLARALLSAAARRIGADRVVDLCIHEDANPRHNPIARFLVDLLPQVSRLDLVFALIELRVMRVKGLSANSIENLEQWLLNSPLSAACAPYFIENGFANFHARYGDVTVDLAARILGAADGDPFHTIQPIAHSIFPDARRGAVRAFGALREERALSFLESCLDTDWKEMRAEAVVALSRLDHPRARNLVSEAQQDKAGKVRRIAEKALAGR
;
A
#
# COMPACT_ATOMS: atom_id res chain seq x y z
N MET A 1 -23.95 13.01 9.91
CA MET A 1 -23.42 12.08 10.93
C MET A 1 -22.25 12.77 11.64
N PRO A 2 -22.23 12.86 12.98
CA PRO A 2 -21.15 13.53 13.70
C PRO A 2 -19.90 12.65 13.74
N ILE A 3 -18.72 13.26 13.62
CA ILE A 3 -17.45 12.51 13.56
C ILE A 3 -17.19 11.66 14.79
N ARG A 4 -17.59 12.09 15.99
CA ARG A 4 -17.39 11.38 17.27
C ARG A 4 -17.90 9.93 17.34
N ASP A 5 -18.77 9.54 16.40
CA ASP A 5 -19.37 8.21 16.34
C ASP A 5 -18.71 7.31 15.27
N LEU A 6 -17.65 7.79 14.60
CA LEU A 6 -17.05 7.15 13.41
C LEU A 6 -15.80 6.33 13.72
N THR A 7 -15.99 5.26 14.47
CA THR A 7 -14.88 4.42 14.95
C THR A 7 -14.44 3.33 13.97
N ASN A 8 -15.29 2.86 13.06
CA ASN A 8 -14.95 1.82 12.06
C ASN A 8 -15.10 2.34 10.62
N HIS A 9 -14.61 3.56 10.36
CA HIS A 9 -14.81 4.25 9.09
C HIS A 9 -13.47 4.66 8.44
N LEU A 10 -13.45 4.62 7.11
CA LEU A 10 -12.40 5.21 6.29
C LEU A 10 -12.76 6.65 5.94
N PHE A 11 -11.94 7.60 6.36
CA PHE A 11 -12.01 8.98 5.92
C PHE A 11 -11.33 9.14 4.56
N LEU A 12 -12.14 9.24 3.52
CA LEU A 12 -11.69 9.30 2.13
C LEU A 12 -12.09 10.61 1.46
N TRP A 13 -11.21 11.15 0.62
CA TRP A 13 -11.39 12.44 -0.04
C TRP A 13 -11.70 12.25 -1.53
N HIS A 14 -12.71 12.94 -2.04
CA HIS A 14 -13.01 12.93 -3.48
C HIS A 14 -13.08 14.34 -4.04
N LEU A 15 -12.54 14.54 -5.24
CA LEU A 15 -12.64 15.80 -5.99
C LEU A 15 -13.34 15.54 -7.31
N THR A 16 -14.34 16.37 -7.64
CA THR A 16 -15.13 16.20 -8.86
C THR A 16 -15.52 17.56 -9.45
N PRO A 17 -15.75 17.66 -10.77
CA PRO A 17 -16.30 18.87 -11.38
C PRO A 17 -17.69 19.21 -10.81
N LYS A 18 -17.98 20.50 -10.65
CA LYS A 18 -19.27 21.01 -10.11
C LYS A 18 -20.49 20.40 -10.78
N ALA A 19 -20.44 20.21 -12.10
CA ALA A 19 -21.53 19.60 -12.89
C ALA A 19 -21.90 18.15 -12.50
N LYS A 20 -21.03 17.45 -11.75
CA LYS A 20 -21.27 16.08 -11.25
C LYS A 20 -21.60 16.06 -9.75
N ALA A 21 -21.35 17.14 -9.03
CA ALA A 21 -21.40 17.17 -7.57
C ALA A 21 -22.82 16.95 -7.02
N ASP A 22 -23.84 17.57 -7.62
CA ASP A 22 -25.24 17.41 -7.16
C ASP A 22 -25.69 15.96 -7.29
N ARG A 23 -25.38 15.33 -8.41
CA ARG A 23 -25.67 13.91 -8.62
C ARG A 23 -24.99 13.00 -7.60
N ILE A 24 -23.76 13.33 -7.18
CA ILE A 24 -23.06 12.57 -6.14
C ILE A 24 -23.71 12.80 -4.78
N SER A 25 -24.13 14.03 -4.47
CA SER A 25 -24.90 14.31 -3.25
C SER A 25 -26.22 13.58 -3.20
N ASP A 26 -26.92 13.46 -4.33
CA ASP A 26 -28.25 12.84 -4.37
C ASP A 26 -28.20 11.31 -4.41
N ARG A 27 -27.21 10.74 -5.12
CA ARG A 27 -27.17 9.30 -5.45
C ARG A 27 -25.96 8.57 -4.91
N GLY A 28 -25.04 9.26 -4.26
CA GLY A 28 -23.75 8.72 -3.84
C GLY A 28 -22.77 8.51 -4.99
N PHE A 29 -21.73 7.73 -4.71
CA PHE A 29 -20.64 7.47 -5.64
C PHE A 29 -20.93 6.22 -6.46
N LEU A 30 -21.04 6.39 -7.77
CA LEU A 30 -21.38 5.30 -8.69
C LEU A 30 -20.21 5.01 -9.65
N PRO A 31 -19.64 3.79 -9.61
CA PRO A 31 -18.76 3.23 -10.64
C PRO A 31 -19.42 3.34 -12.02
N LYS A 32 -18.98 4.29 -12.87
CA LYS A 32 -19.62 4.56 -14.18
C LYS A 32 -18.61 4.64 -15.32
N GLY A 33 -19.00 4.08 -16.46
CA GLY A 33 -18.26 4.10 -17.72
C GLY A 33 -17.76 2.72 -18.13
N LYS A 34 -17.37 2.58 -19.41
CA LYS A 34 -16.76 1.34 -19.92
C LYS A 34 -15.50 1.02 -19.11
N PRO A 35 -15.30 -0.23 -18.68
CA PRO A 35 -14.06 -0.63 -18.02
C PRO A 35 -12.85 -0.23 -18.87
N ARG A 36 -11.75 0.12 -18.21
CA ARG A 36 -10.47 0.35 -18.88
C ARG A 36 -9.59 -0.86 -18.63
N GLN A 37 -8.77 -1.24 -19.62
CA GLN A 37 -7.95 -2.45 -19.56
C GLN A 37 -8.85 -3.67 -19.23
N ASN A 38 -8.39 -4.58 -18.37
CA ASN A 38 -9.17 -5.76 -17.92
C ASN A 38 -9.87 -5.56 -16.57
N GLN A 39 -10.20 -4.31 -16.21
CA GLN A 39 -11.00 -4.06 -15.01
C GLN A 39 -12.42 -4.60 -15.19
N ILE A 40 -13.07 -5.04 -14.12
CA ILE A 40 -14.48 -5.45 -14.16
C ILE A 40 -15.37 -4.23 -14.42
N ARG A 41 -15.07 -3.10 -13.75
CA ARG A 41 -15.76 -1.80 -13.86
C ARG A 41 -14.80 -0.66 -13.56
N ARG A 42 -15.14 0.57 -13.97
CA ARG A 42 -14.37 1.75 -13.56
C ARG A 42 -14.54 2.04 -12.07
N PRO A 43 -13.47 2.15 -11.28
CA PRO A 43 -13.60 2.48 -9.88
C PRO A 43 -13.92 3.95 -9.65
N VAL A 44 -14.44 4.24 -8.47
CA VAL A 44 -14.42 5.57 -7.86
C VAL A 44 -13.07 5.75 -7.17
N TRP A 45 -12.40 6.85 -7.47
CA TRP A 45 -11.09 7.19 -6.91
C TRP A 45 -11.23 8.15 -5.75
N PHE A 46 -10.48 7.90 -4.69
CA PHE A 46 -10.35 8.72 -3.51
C PHE A 46 -8.89 8.94 -3.15
N SER A 47 -8.60 10.05 -2.47
CA SER A 47 -7.35 10.21 -1.73
C SER A 47 -7.53 9.75 -0.28
N THR A 48 -6.49 9.17 0.31
CA THR A 48 -6.54 8.67 1.70
C THR A 48 -6.00 9.65 2.74
N SER A 49 -5.32 10.71 2.31
CA SER A 49 -4.67 11.66 3.22
C SER A 49 -5.03 13.11 2.93
N VAL A 50 -5.11 13.93 4.00
CA VAL A 50 -5.29 15.38 3.93
C VAL A 50 -4.20 16.03 3.05
N TYR A 51 -2.97 15.53 3.16
CA TYR A 51 -1.85 16.04 2.38
C TYR A 51 -2.10 15.85 0.88
N SER A 52 -2.42 14.63 0.46
CA SER A 52 -2.61 14.31 -0.95
C SER A 52 -3.85 14.96 -1.54
N PHE A 53 -4.91 15.08 -0.74
CA PHE A 53 -6.07 15.91 -1.09
C PHE A 53 -5.67 17.37 -1.37
N ILE A 54 -4.96 18.02 -0.45
CA ILE A 54 -4.53 19.43 -0.61
C ILE A 54 -3.60 19.58 -1.83
N GLU A 55 -2.65 18.66 -2.01
CA GLU A 55 -1.75 18.69 -3.16
C GLU A 55 -2.49 18.48 -4.49
N PHE A 56 -3.52 17.64 -4.51
CA PHE A 56 -4.38 17.46 -5.68
C PHE A 56 -5.14 18.74 -6.00
N VAL A 57 -5.74 19.39 -4.99
CA VAL A 57 -6.43 20.68 -5.15
C VAL A 57 -5.50 21.76 -5.69
N LYS A 58 -4.28 21.87 -5.17
CA LYS A 58 -3.28 22.86 -5.64
C LYS A 58 -2.84 22.65 -7.08
N LYS A 59 -2.71 21.38 -7.51
CA LYS A 59 -2.28 21.02 -8.87
C LYS A 59 -3.40 21.16 -9.91
N HIS A 60 -4.65 21.32 -9.49
CA HIS A 60 -5.76 21.51 -10.42
C HIS A 60 -5.71 22.89 -11.07
N GLN A 61 -5.87 22.93 -12.39
CA GLN A 61 -5.81 24.18 -13.17
C GLN A 61 -6.94 25.15 -12.82
N ASN A 62 -8.13 24.64 -12.46
CA ASN A 62 -9.26 25.46 -12.02
C ASN A 62 -9.98 24.85 -10.79
N PRO A 63 -9.45 25.06 -9.58
CA PRO A 63 -10.02 24.49 -8.37
C PRO A 63 -11.38 25.10 -7.99
N LYS A 64 -11.76 26.25 -8.58
CA LYS A 64 -13.08 26.89 -8.34
C LYS A 64 -14.22 26.15 -9.03
N ASP A 65 -13.93 25.40 -10.09
CA ASP A 65 -14.91 24.61 -10.85
C ASP A 65 -15.12 23.20 -10.26
N HIS A 66 -14.48 22.92 -9.13
CA HIS A 66 -14.50 21.61 -8.49
C HIS A 66 -15.13 21.67 -7.10
N VAL A 67 -15.74 20.54 -6.73
CA VAL A 67 -16.34 20.28 -5.43
C VAL A 67 -15.57 19.13 -4.81
N ALA A 68 -15.19 19.33 -3.55
CA ALA A 68 -14.56 18.33 -2.72
C ALA A 68 -15.57 17.69 -1.77
N PHE A 69 -15.35 16.41 -1.50
CA PHE A 69 -16.08 15.63 -0.53
C PHE A 69 -15.12 15.03 0.48
N LEU A 70 -15.45 15.15 1.76
CA LEU A 70 -14.96 14.23 2.79
C LEU A 70 -16.03 13.18 3.00
N THR A 71 -15.64 11.92 2.93
CA THR A 71 -16.51 10.77 3.16
C THR A 71 -16.04 9.99 4.38
N ALA A 72 -16.96 9.34 5.06
CA ALA A 72 -16.66 8.30 6.04
C ALA A 72 -17.36 7.02 5.59
N VAL A 73 -16.57 6.11 5.03
CA VAL A 73 -17.07 4.83 4.52
C VAL A 73 -16.91 3.78 5.62
N PRO A 74 -18.00 3.17 6.13
CA PRO A 74 -17.88 2.06 7.07
C PRO A 74 -17.07 0.93 6.44
N ILE A 75 -16.06 0.42 7.15
CA ILE A 75 -15.19 -0.65 6.63
C ILE A 75 -16.01 -1.89 6.30
N ASP A 76 -16.98 -2.23 7.15
CA ASP A 76 -17.84 -3.42 6.99
C ASP A 76 -18.82 -3.32 5.81
N TRP A 77 -18.93 -2.16 5.15
CA TRP A 77 -19.72 -1.99 3.92
C TRP A 77 -18.93 -2.33 2.66
N LEU A 78 -17.61 -2.45 2.76
CA LEU A 78 -16.75 -2.74 1.62
C LEU A 78 -16.73 -4.25 1.35
N ASP A 79 -17.09 -4.63 0.13
CA ASP A 79 -16.92 -5.97 -0.41
C ASP A 79 -15.44 -6.22 -0.81
N HIS A 80 -15.16 -7.24 -1.60
CA HIS A 80 -13.80 -7.56 -2.04
C HIS A 80 -13.35 -6.74 -3.28
N THR A 81 -14.14 -5.75 -3.72
CA THR A 81 -13.95 -4.98 -4.95
C THR A 81 -13.39 -3.57 -4.71
N TRP A 82 -12.51 -3.41 -3.73
CA TRP A 82 -11.75 -2.18 -3.51
C TRP A 82 -10.25 -2.46 -3.51
N ASN A 83 -9.46 -1.42 -3.81
CA ASN A 83 -8.01 -1.45 -3.70
C ASN A 83 -7.54 -0.15 -3.03
N GLY A 84 -7.07 -0.29 -1.79
CA GLY A 84 -6.46 0.76 -0.97
C GLY A 84 -4.96 0.56 -0.79
N GLN A 85 -4.36 -0.23 -1.69
CA GLN A 85 -3.00 -0.74 -1.53
C GLN A 85 -1.95 0.29 -2.00
N VAL A 86 -2.39 1.22 -2.86
CA VAL A 86 -1.57 2.27 -3.46
C VAL A 86 -1.38 3.44 -2.49
N PRO A 87 -0.16 4.02 -2.39
CA PRO A 87 0.07 5.21 -1.59
C PRO A 87 -0.86 6.35 -1.94
N ASP A 88 -1.49 6.94 -0.91
CA ASP A 88 -2.33 8.13 -1.03
C ASP A 88 -3.62 7.99 -1.86
N GLU A 89 -3.90 6.80 -2.39
CA GLU A 89 -5.02 6.51 -3.29
C GLU A 89 -5.85 5.33 -2.78
N PHE A 90 -7.17 5.43 -2.97
CA PHE A 90 -8.12 4.36 -2.65
C PHE A 90 -9.16 4.25 -3.75
N THR A 91 -9.38 3.05 -4.24
CA THR A 91 -10.30 2.78 -5.35
C THR A 91 -11.38 1.82 -4.93
N ILE A 92 -12.63 2.13 -5.27
CA ILE A 92 -13.81 1.33 -4.90
C ILE A 92 -14.61 1.03 -6.16
N HIS A 93 -14.85 -0.25 -6.46
CA HIS A 93 -15.60 -0.70 -7.64
C HIS A 93 -17.07 -1.02 -7.36
N GLN A 94 -17.48 -1.04 -6.09
CA GLN A 94 -18.89 -1.05 -5.69
C GLN A 94 -19.49 0.37 -5.62
N PRO A 95 -20.82 0.52 -5.76
CA PRO A 95 -21.52 1.74 -5.41
C PRO A 95 -21.37 2.09 -3.92
N LEU A 96 -21.31 3.38 -3.61
CA LEU A 96 -21.45 3.89 -2.24
C LEU A 96 -22.66 4.82 -2.14
N PRO A 97 -23.51 4.68 -1.12
CA PRO A 97 -24.67 5.55 -0.93
C PRO A 97 -24.25 6.98 -0.58
N ALA A 98 -25.16 7.95 -0.73
CA ALA A 98 -24.90 9.34 -0.38
C ALA A 98 -24.59 9.53 1.12
N ASP A 99 -25.09 8.63 1.97
CA ASP A 99 -24.97 8.69 3.43
C ASP A 99 -23.51 8.64 3.94
N VAL A 100 -22.57 8.17 3.12
CA VAL A 100 -21.14 8.20 3.45
C VAL A 100 -20.55 9.62 3.37
N ILE A 101 -21.25 10.58 2.77
CA ILE A 101 -20.75 11.96 2.60
C ILE A 101 -20.87 12.70 3.93
N LEU A 102 -19.72 13.06 4.50
CA LEU A 102 -19.66 13.88 5.72
C LEU A 102 -19.66 15.37 5.43
N CYS A 103 -18.87 15.79 4.45
CA CYS A 103 -18.72 17.18 4.09
C CYS A 103 -18.74 17.33 2.56
N ARG A 104 -19.38 18.40 2.10
CA ARG A 104 -19.34 18.85 0.71
C ARG A 104 -18.98 20.32 0.69
N PHE A 105 -17.91 20.68 0.00
CA PHE A 105 -17.41 22.05 -0.03
C PHE A 105 -16.72 22.35 -1.35
N ARG A 106 -16.57 23.64 -1.67
CA ARG A 106 -15.76 24.05 -2.82
C ARG A 106 -14.29 23.73 -2.54
N SER A 107 -13.57 23.19 -3.52
CA SER A 107 -12.17 22.83 -3.29
C SER A 107 -11.25 24.02 -3.06
N ASP A 108 -11.52 25.17 -3.68
CA ASP A 108 -10.64 26.34 -3.61
C ASP A 108 -10.56 26.99 -2.22
N ILE A 109 -11.56 26.77 -1.36
CA ILE A 109 -11.55 27.28 0.02
C ILE A 109 -10.83 26.34 1.01
N ALA A 110 -10.23 25.26 0.52
CA ALA A 110 -9.52 24.25 1.29
C ALA A 110 -8.10 23.98 0.74
N SER A 111 -7.43 25.04 0.26
CA SER A 111 -6.12 24.98 -0.39
C SER A 111 -4.94 24.73 0.57
N ASP A 112 -5.17 24.83 1.87
CA ASP A 112 -4.21 24.54 2.93
C ASP A 112 -4.90 23.96 4.15
N ARG A 113 -4.10 23.46 5.10
CA ARG A 113 -4.57 22.81 6.33
C ARG A 113 -5.46 23.72 7.17
N LYS A 114 -5.08 24.97 7.38
CA LYS A 114 -5.81 25.92 8.24
C LYS A 114 -7.16 26.27 7.61
N ALA A 115 -7.18 26.46 6.31
CA ALA A 115 -8.40 26.70 5.55
C ALA A 115 -9.32 25.46 5.60
N LEU A 116 -8.77 24.26 5.39
CA LEU A 116 -9.51 23.00 5.46
C LEU A 116 -10.14 22.77 6.85
N VAL A 117 -9.42 23.00 7.95
CA VAL A 117 -9.97 22.88 9.31
C VAL A 117 -11.22 23.75 9.48
N LYS A 118 -11.15 25.04 9.10
CA LYS A 118 -12.30 25.95 9.17
C LYS A 118 -13.48 25.47 8.34
N VAL A 119 -13.23 24.89 7.17
CA VAL A 119 -14.28 24.33 6.32
C VAL A 119 -14.94 23.15 7.02
N LEU A 120 -14.16 22.21 7.56
CA LEU A 120 -14.69 21.03 8.23
C LEU A 120 -15.45 21.39 9.52
N GLU A 121 -14.96 22.35 10.31
CA GLU A 121 -15.64 22.84 11.53
C GLU A 121 -17.01 23.46 11.22
N ARG A 122 -17.17 24.13 10.07
CA ARG A 122 -18.49 24.62 9.62
C ARG A 122 -19.48 23.50 9.33
N HIS A 123 -18.98 22.32 8.95
CA HIS A 123 -19.82 21.15 8.67
C HIS A 123 -20.04 20.26 9.90
N GLN A 124 -19.03 20.10 10.75
CA GLN A 124 -18.99 19.10 11.83
C GLN A 124 -19.08 19.72 13.23
N GLY A 125 -19.02 21.06 13.34
CA GLY A 125 -19.02 21.80 14.59
C GLY A 125 -17.63 22.29 15.00
N PRO A 126 -17.55 23.28 15.91
CA PRO A 126 -16.30 23.94 16.29
C PRO A 126 -15.33 23.05 17.09
N ASN A 127 -15.80 21.94 17.67
CA ASN A 127 -14.99 21.03 18.48
C ASN A 127 -14.49 19.81 17.69
N LEU A 128 -14.37 19.94 16.36
CA LEU A 128 -13.98 18.84 15.47
C LEU A 128 -12.67 18.18 15.90
N ILE A 129 -11.65 18.98 16.22
CA ILE A 129 -10.33 18.47 16.62
C ILE A 129 -10.42 17.70 17.94
N ASP A 130 -11.21 18.18 18.91
CA ASP A 130 -11.41 17.48 20.18
C ASP A 130 -12.13 16.15 19.97
N GLN A 131 -13.19 16.13 19.16
CA GLN A 131 -13.92 14.90 18.83
C GLN A 131 -13.04 13.85 18.12
N LEU A 132 -12.18 14.29 17.19
CA LEU A 132 -11.20 13.41 16.54
C LEU A 132 -10.16 12.90 17.53
N THR A 133 -9.72 13.76 18.46
CA THR A 133 -8.78 13.38 19.51
C THR A 133 -9.37 12.30 20.43
N ASP A 134 -10.62 12.46 20.84
CA ASP A 134 -11.32 11.49 21.69
C ASP A 134 -11.47 10.13 21.01
N LEU A 135 -11.79 10.10 19.70
CA LEU A 135 -11.82 8.88 18.90
C LEU A 135 -10.47 8.15 18.88
N CYS A 136 -9.38 8.89 18.73
CA CYS A 136 -8.03 8.31 18.70
C CYS A 136 -7.66 7.68 20.05
N LYS A 137 -8.24 8.17 21.15
CA LYS A 137 -7.97 7.71 22.51
C LYS A 137 -8.86 6.56 23.00
N LYS A 138 -9.88 6.17 22.23
CA LYS A 138 -10.77 5.06 22.58
C LYS A 138 -10.00 3.75 22.74
N THR A 139 -9.91 3.22 23.95
CA THR A 139 -9.20 1.98 24.27
C THR A 139 -10.08 0.74 24.18
N ASP A 140 -11.40 0.92 24.06
CA ASP A 140 -12.40 -0.14 23.87
C ASP A 140 -12.42 -0.71 22.44
N ILE A 141 -11.67 -0.11 21.52
CA ILE A 141 -11.52 -0.57 20.13
C ILE A 141 -10.05 -0.67 19.73
N PRO A 142 -9.69 -1.66 18.89
CA PRO A 142 -8.31 -1.85 18.46
C PRO A 142 -7.81 -0.66 17.63
N TRP A 143 -6.51 -0.37 17.71
CA TRP A 143 -5.83 0.72 17.00
C TRP A 143 -6.12 0.70 15.50
N SER A 144 -6.19 -0.48 14.88
CA SER A 144 -6.55 -0.67 13.46
C SER A 144 -7.80 0.12 13.04
N ARG A 145 -8.82 0.19 13.91
CA ARG A 145 -10.06 0.95 13.67
C ARG A 145 -9.89 2.46 13.90
N ARG A 146 -8.90 2.86 14.70
CA ARG A 146 -8.57 4.26 15.03
C ARG A 146 -7.58 4.90 14.05
N THR A 147 -6.99 4.12 13.16
CA THR A 147 -6.00 4.57 12.17
C THR A 147 -6.48 5.71 11.27
N SER A 148 -7.70 5.60 10.73
CA SER A 148 -8.25 6.62 9.85
C SER A 148 -8.56 7.93 10.60
N PRO A 149 -9.23 7.91 11.77
CA PRO A 149 -9.31 9.08 12.65
C PRO A 149 -7.94 9.68 12.99
N ALA A 150 -6.95 8.85 13.32
CA ALA A 150 -5.59 9.27 13.67
C ALA A 150 -4.87 9.94 12.48
N ALA A 151 -5.02 9.39 11.27
CA ALA A 151 -4.49 9.97 10.04
C ALA A 151 -5.15 11.32 9.71
N LEU A 152 -6.47 11.42 9.92
CA LEU A 152 -7.20 12.68 9.77
C LEU A 152 -6.72 13.72 10.79
N LEU A 153 -6.60 13.35 12.07
CA LEU A 153 -6.11 14.22 13.13
C LEU A 153 -4.69 14.72 12.84
N LEU A 154 -3.75 13.84 12.50
CA LEU A 154 -2.39 14.25 12.11
C LEU A 154 -2.41 15.23 10.93
N GLY A 155 -3.29 14.97 9.95
CA GLY A 155 -3.45 15.81 8.76
C GLY A 155 -3.96 17.21 9.07
N LEU A 156 -4.87 17.34 10.05
CA LEU A 156 -5.55 18.57 10.44
C LEU A 156 -4.83 19.34 11.56
N ASP A 157 -4.36 18.66 12.59
CA ASP A 157 -3.66 19.21 13.75
C ASP A 157 -2.56 18.25 14.24
N ARG A 158 -1.36 18.44 13.67
CA ARG A 158 -0.18 17.65 14.02
C ARG A 158 0.26 17.87 15.47
N SER A 159 0.17 19.11 15.97
CA SER A 159 0.55 19.44 17.35
C SER A 159 -0.28 18.67 18.35
N ARG A 160 -1.61 18.62 18.14
CA ARG A 160 -2.53 17.85 18.99
C ARG A 160 -2.22 16.36 18.94
N TYR A 161 -2.00 15.81 17.75
CA TYR A 161 -1.64 14.39 17.61
C TYR A 161 -0.38 14.03 18.43
N GLU A 162 0.66 14.87 18.33
CA GLU A 162 1.94 14.64 19.00
C GLU A 162 1.84 14.87 20.53
N SER A 163 1.11 15.90 20.97
CA SER A 163 0.96 16.23 22.40
C SER A 163 0.15 15.19 23.17
N GLU A 164 -0.83 14.56 22.53
CA GLU A 164 -1.70 13.56 23.16
C GLU A 164 -1.10 12.15 23.14
N THR A 165 0.16 12.02 22.70
CA THR A 165 0.88 10.74 22.61
C THR A 165 0.11 9.68 21.82
N ILE A 166 -0.61 10.07 20.77
CA ILE A 166 -1.47 9.16 20.01
C ILE A 166 -0.66 7.97 19.44
N THR A 167 0.60 8.20 19.08
CA THR A 167 1.55 7.14 18.68
C THR A 167 1.75 6.05 19.75
N ALA A 168 1.63 6.36 21.05
CA ALA A 168 1.78 5.36 22.10
C ALA A 168 0.68 4.28 22.02
N TYR A 169 -0.54 4.63 21.63
CA TYR A 169 -1.60 3.63 21.41
C TYR A 169 -1.26 2.66 20.26
N ALA A 170 -0.61 3.16 19.21
CA ALA A 170 -0.14 2.30 18.13
C ALA A 170 0.93 1.31 18.60
N PHE A 171 1.80 1.74 19.53
CA PHE A 171 2.85 0.89 20.08
C PHE A 171 2.29 -0.15 21.04
N VAL A 172 1.34 0.20 21.91
CA VAL A 172 0.65 -0.78 22.76
C VAL A 172 -0.02 -1.86 21.91
N ASP A 173 -0.72 -1.48 20.84
CA ASP A 173 -1.49 -2.44 20.04
C ASP A 173 -0.67 -3.16 18.96
N GLY A 174 0.54 -2.68 18.68
CA GLY A 174 1.39 -3.15 17.58
C GLY A 174 2.65 -3.92 18.03
N LEU A 175 3.05 -3.80 19.30
CA LEU A 175 4.19 -4.50 19.87
C LEU A 175 3.72 -5.62 20.81
N ILE A 176 4.50 -6.69 20.88
CA ILE A 176 4.27 -7.83 21.76
C ILE A 176 4.42 -7.37 23.21
N ASP A 177 3.39 -7.58 24.02
CA ASP A 177 3.35 -7.36 25.48
C ASP A 177 3.80 -5.96 25.95
N ARG A 178 3.56 -4.91 25.15
CA ARG A 178 4.02 -3.55 25.47
C ARG A 178 3.07 -2.84 26.44
N THR A 179 3.62 -2.41 27.58
CA THR A 179 2.86 -1.59 28.55
C THR A 179 2.66 -0.16 28.04
N TRP A 180 1.61 0.50 28.55
CA TRP A 180 1.31 1.89 28.22
C TRP A 180 2.44 2.85 28.61
N GLU A 181 3.05 2.67 29.77
CA GLU A 181 4.16 3.51 30.25
C GLU A 181 5.40 3.35 29.36
N ALA A 182 5.68 2.13 28.90
CA ALA A 182 6.78 1.86 28.00
C ALA A 182 6.51 2.45 26.61
N ALA A 183 5.31 2.25 26.07
CA ALA A 183 4.88 2.82 24.79
C ALA A 183 4.89 4.35 24.78
N LYS A 184 4.55 5.00 25.90
CA LYS A 184 4.68 6.47 26.06
C LYS A 184 6.12 6.93 25.96
N ARG A 185 7.05 6.25 26.64
CA ARG A 185 8.48 6.55 26.56
C ARG A 185 8.98 6.37 25.14
N ASP A 186 8.62 5.27 24.48
CA ASP A 186 9.00 5.04 23.08
C ASP A 186 8.46 6.14 22.14
N ALA A 187 7.21 6.57 22.35
CA ALA A 187 6.61 7.64 21.57
C ALA A 187 7.33 8.99 21.79
N GLN A 188 7.78 9.26 23.02
CA GLN A 188 8.61 10.42 23.33
C GLN A 188 9.99 10.29 22.67
N ASP A 189 10.64 9.14 22.76
CA ASP A 189 11.94 8.89 22.14
C ASP A 189 11.89 9.10 20.63
N VAL A 190 10.83 8.61 19.98
CA VAL A 190 10.56 8.86 18.57
C VAL A 190 10.51 10.35 18.22
N THR A 191 9.90 11.18 19.06
CA THR A 191 9.87 12.63 18.84
C THR A 191 11.23 13.29 19.07
N THR A 192 12.03 12.80 20.02
CA THR A 192 13.32 13.41 20.38
C THR A 192 14.45 13.04 19.41
N ILE A 193 14.45 11.82 18.86
CA ILE A 193 15.47 11.35 17.92
C ILE A 193 15.31 11.90 16.48
N ASP A 194 14.46 12.92 16.28
CA ASP A 194 14.04 13.47 14.98
C ASP A 194 13.59 12.37 14.00
N PHE A 195 12.83 11.41 14.53
CA PHE A 195 12.13 10.43 13.71
C PHE A 195 10.91 11.14 13.14
N ARG A 196 10.82 11.31 11.81
CA ARG A 196 9.52 11.65 11.17
C ARG A 196 8.56 10.45 11.19
N PHE A 197 8.53 9.72 12.31
CA PHE A 197 7.77 8.50 12.53
C PHE A 197 6.33 8.72 12.14
N SER A 198 5.63 9.67 12.78
CA SER A 198 4.20 9.88 12.59
C SER A 198 3.86 10.19 11.12
N THR A 199 4.77 10.85 10.40
CA THR A 199 4.61 11.10 8.97
C THR A 199 4.71 9.82 8.14
N TYR A 200 5.63 8.91 8.46
CA TYR A 200 5.79 7.64 7.75
C TYR A 200 4.84 6.56 8.23
N PHE A 201 4.59 6.51 9.53
CA PHE A 201 3.55 5.74 10.17
C PHE A 201 2.24 6.08 9.49
N LEU A 202 1.66 7.27 9.60
CA LEU A 202 0.31 7.46 9.01
C LEU A 202 0.26 7.58 7.47
N ARG A 203 1.39 7.83 6.77
CA ARG A 203 1.44 7.74 5.28
C ARG A 203 1.67 6.32 4.75
N HIS A 204 2.28 5.44 5.55
CA HIS A 204 2.69 4.09 5.12
C HIS A 204 2.13 2.96 5.99
N TYR A 205 1.42 3.30 7.07
CA TYR A 205 0.53 2.46 7.86
C TYR A 205 -0.76 2.37 7.06
N TYR A 206 -0.62 1.71 5.94
CA TYR A 206 -1.68 1.63 5.01
C TYR A 206 -2.74 0.64 5.51
N PHE A 207 -3.99 0.85 5.10
CA PHE A 207 -5.03 -0.19 5.08
C PHE A 207 -4.68 -1.37 4.15
N THR A 208 -3.63 -1.20 3.35
CA THR A 208 -2.92 -2.23 2.61
C THR A 208 -2.59 -3.42 3.54
N TYR A 209 -2.54 -4.64 3.02
CA TYR A 209 -2.19 -5.89 3.73
C TYR A 209 -3.23 -6.51 4.69
N GLY A 210 -4.26 -5.81 5.14
CA GLY A 210 -5.20 -6.38 6.14
C GLY A 210 -4.55 -6.66 7.51
N GLU A 211 -3.26 -6.33 7.68
CA GLU A 211 -2.46 -6.59 8.86
C GLU A 211 -1.59 -5.37 9.24
N ARG A 212 -1.29 -5.28 10.54
CA ARG A 212 -0.77 -4.09 11.22
C ARG A 212 0.75 -4.02 11.11
N HIS A 213 1.28 -3.08 10.34
CA HIS A 213 2.73 -3.02 10.08
C HIS A 213 3.44 -1.81 10.71
N LEU A 214 3.78 -1.95 11.98
CA LEU A 214 4.60 -0.98 12.71
C LEU A 214 6.05 -1.01 12.21
N ALA A 215 6.60 -2.19 11.93
CA ALA A 215 7.98 -2.39 11.50
C ALA A 215 8.31 -1.58 10.25
N ARG A 216 7.43 -1.59 9.25
CA ARG A 216 7.62 -0.84 8.00
C ARG A 216 7.92 0.64 8.26
N ALA A 217 7.13 1.28 9.13
CA ALA A 217 7.30 2.69 9.46
C ALA A 217 8.61 2.93 10.20
N LEU A 218 8.95 2.05 11.14
CA LEU A 218 10.20 2.09 11.90
C LEU A 218 11.42 1.97 10.97
N LEU A 219 11.49 0.89 10.18
CA LEU A 219 12.61 0.62 9.28
C LEU A 219 12.75 1.70 8.21
N SER A 220 11.63 2.17 7.63
CA SER A 220 11.64 3.24 6.62
C SER A 220 12.17 4.57 7.14
N ALA A 221 11.86 4.89 8.40
CA ALA A 221 12.33 6.10 9.05
C ALA A 221 13.80 5.95 9.47
N ALA A 222 14.19 4.81 10.05
CA ALA A 222 15.57 4.50 10.41
C ALA A 222 16.49 4.51 9.19
N ALA A 223 16.10 3.88 8.09
CA ALA A 223 16.93 3.76 6.88
C ALA A 223 17.30 5.12 6.28
N ARG A 224 16.45 6.13 6.45
CA ARG A 224 16.75 7.51 6.02
C ARG A 224 17.79 8.23 6.89
N ARG A 225 17.99 7.77 8.12
CA ARG A 225 18.83 8.45 9.12
C ARG A 225 20.15 7.74 9.31
N ILE A 226 20.13 6.41 9.36
CA ILE A 226 21.34 5.59 9.61
C ILE A 226 21.77 4.76 8.40
N GLY A 227 21.03 4.85 7.28
CA GLY A 227 21.30 4.10 6.05
C GLY A 227 20.58 2.75 6.01
N ALA A 228 20.22 2.30 4.81
CA ALA A 228 19.49 1.05 4.62
C ALA A 228 20.35 -0.17 4.95
N ASP A 229 21.63 -0.19 4.56
CA ASP A 229 22.58 -1.27 4.91
C ASP A 229 22.63 -1.50 6.42
N ARG A 230 22.66 -0.40 7.17
CA ARG A 230 22.72 -0.46 8.62
C ARG A 230 21.43 -0.97 9.24
N VAL A 231 20.28 -0.61 8.69
CA VAL A 231 19.00 -1.17 9.16
C VAL A 231 18.92 -2.66 8.90
N VAL A 232 19.36 -3.12 7.72
CA VAL A 232 19.41 -4.55 7.39
C VAL A 232 20.30 -5.30 8.38
N ASP A 233 21.51 -4.81 8.61
CA ASP A 233 22.47 -5.37 9.56
C ASP A 233 21.85 -5.55 10.96
N LEU A 234 21.18 -4.51 11.48
CA LEU A 234 20.50 -4.56 12.78
C LEU A 234 19.31 -5.54 12.84
N CYS A 235 18.71 -5.89 11.71
CA CYS A 235 17.52 -6.75 11.68
C CYS A 235 17.85 -8.24 11.49
N ILE A 236 18.92 -8.55 10.75
CA ILE A 236 19.22 -9.94 10.34
C ILE A 236 20.42 -10.55 11.07
N HIS A 237 21.20 -9.74 11.80
CA HIS A 237 22.33 -10.21 12.59
C HIS A 237 22.08 -9.94 14.09
N GLU A 238 22.08 -11.01 14.89
CA GLU A 238 21.83 -10.92 16.35
C GLU A 238 22.92 -10.12 17.08
N ASP A 239 24.17 -10.17 16.61
CA ASP A 239 25.32 -9.49 17.20
C ASP A 239 25.54 -8.05 16.69
N ALA A 240 24.55 -7.47 16.01
CA ALA A 240 24.70 -6.16 15.40
C ALA A 240 24.83 -5.05 16.46
N ASN A 241 26.07 -4.63 16.76
CA ASN A 241 26.36 -3.63 17.80
C ASN A 241 25.79 -2.25 17.41
N PRO A 242 24.78 -1.67 18.11
CA PRO A 242 24.16 -0.38 17.74
C PRO A 242 25.09 0.84 17.89
N ARG A 243 26.30 0.67 18.45
CA ARG A 243 27.26 1.73 18.78
C ARG A 243 26.63 2.83 19.65
N HIS A 244 27.11 4.07 19.54
CA HIS A 244 26.56 5.25 20.21
C HIS A 244 25.42 5.94 19.43
N ASN A 245 24.88 5.29 18.39
CA ASN A 245 23.81 5.90 17.60
C ASN A 245 22.45 5.71 18.29
N PRO A 246 21.74 6.80 18.68
CA PRO A 246 20.50 6.70 19.44
C PRO A 246 19.36 6.02 18.66
N ILE A 247 19.32 6.18 17.32
CA ILE A 247 18.31 5.54 16.47
C ILE A 247 18.57 4.04 16.36
N ALA A 248 19.83 3.62 16.23
CA ALA A 248 20.17 2.21 16.19
C ALA A 248 19.84 1.50 17.51
N ARG A 249 20.12 2.15 18.65
CA ARG A 249 19.76 1.63 19.99
C ARG A 249 18.25 1.48 20.14
N PHE A 250 17.51 2.56 19.83
CA PHE A 250 16.05 2.53 19.85
C PHE A 250 15.48 1.38 18.99
N LEU A 251 16.04 1.17 17.80
CA LEU A 251 15.59 0.09 16.92
C LEU A 251 15.89 -1.30 17.51
N VAL A 252 17.12 -1.52 18.02
CA VAL A 252 17.51 -2.79 18.67
C VAL A 252 16.65 -3.10 19.89
N ASP A 253 16.30 -2.09 20.69
CA ASP A 253 15.46 -2.27 21.88
C ASP A 253 14.01 -2.66 21.51
N LEU A 254 13.52 -2.18 20.37
CA LEU A 254 12.14 -2.38 19.94
C LEU A 254 11.94 -3.63 19.08
N LEU A 255 12.93 -4.01 18.26
CA LEU A 255 12.84 -5.12 17.30
C LEU A 255 12.40 -6.47 17.92
N PRO A 256 12.86 -6.88 19.11
CA PRO A 256 12.40 -8.11 19.76
C PRO A 256 10.89 -8.14 20.07
N GLN A 257 10.27 -6.96 20.16
CA GLN A 257 8.84 -6.81 20.46
C GLN A 257 8.00 -6.61 19.18
N VAL A 258 8.64 -6.45 18.02
CA VAL A 258 7.95 -6.42 16.73
C VAL A 258 7.64 -7.86 16.33
N SER A 259 6.41 -8.11 15.89
CA SER A 259 6.04 -9.45 15.41
C SER A 259 6.94 -9.86 14.24
N ARG A 260 7.36 -11.13 14.23
CA ARG A 260 8.26 -11.63 13.18
C ARG A 260 7.64 -11.52 11.78
N LEU A 261 6.32 -11.67 11.67
CA LEU A 261 5.59 -11.49 10.42
C LEU A 261 5.71 -10.04 9.91
N ASP A 262 5.46 -9.05 10.79
CA ASP A 262 5.60 -7.63 10.45
C ASP A 262 7.03 -7.28 10.03
N LEU A 263 8.03 -7.80 10.75
CA LEU A 263 9.44 -7.61 10.41
C LEU A 263 9.77 -8.17 9.01
N VAL A 264 9.33 -9.39 8.69
CA VAL A 264 9.54 -10.01 7.36
C VAL A 264 8.90 -9.17 6.25
N PHE A 265 7.64 -8.74 6.42
CA PHE A 265 6.97 -7.85 5.48
C PHE A 265 7.77 -6.56 5.25
N ALA A 266 8.20 -5.91 6.34
CA ALA A 266 8.97 -4.67 6.29
C ALA A 266 10.35 -4.85 5.62
N LEU A 267 10.98 -6.01 5.79
CA LEU A 267 12.27 -6.33 5.18
C LEU A 267 12.17 -6.65 3.70
N ILE A 268 11.14 -7.39 3.26
CA ILE A 268 10.85 -7.56 1.82
C ILE A 268 10.62 -6.20 1.18
N GLU A 269 9.87 -5.33 1.85
CA GLU A 269 9.67 -3.97 1.38
C GLU A 269 10.95 -3.14 1.32
N LEU A 270 11.77 -3.16 2.37
CA LEU A 270 13.04 -2.44 2.40
C LEU A 270 13.96 -2.91 1.25
N ARG A 271 13.92 -4.22 0.93
CA ARG A 271 14.66 -4.81 -0.19
C ARG A 271 14.20 -4.27 -1.55
N VAL A 272 12.91 -4.02 -1.74
CA VAL A 272 12.33 -3.65 -3.06
C VAL A 272 12.13 -2.14 -3.22
N MET A 273 11.83 -1.43 -2.13
CA MET A 273 11.59 0.02 -2.10
C MET A 273 12.87 0.77 -1.76
N ARG A 274 13.29 1.65 -2.69
CA ARG A 274 14.39 2.62 -2.53
C ARG A 274 15.80 2.07 -2.52
N VAL A 275 16.14 1.22 -3.48
CA VAL A 275 17.56 0.84 -3.69
C VAL A 275 18.31 1.93 -4.47
N LYS A 276 18.48 3.09 -3.83
CA LYS A 276 19.72 3.86 -3.93
C LYS A 276 20.34 3.79 -2.54
N GLY A 277 21.25 2.84 -2.30
CA GLY A 277 21.99 2.75 -1.04
C GLY A 277 21.83 1.47 -0.23
N LEU A 278 21.29 0.38 -0.78
CA LEU A 278 21.66 -0.96 -0.31
C LEU A 278 22.87 -1.43 -1.14
N SER A 279 23.91 -1.87 -0.44
CA SER A 279 25.07 -2.53 -1.01
C SER A 279 24.69 -3.90 -1.57
N ALA A 280 25.49 -4.40 -2.53
CA ALA A 280 25.30 -5.75 -3.07
C ALA A 280 25.37 -6.82 -1.96
N ASN A 281 26.27 -6.65 -1.00
CA ASN A 281 26.43 -7.54 0.14
C ASN A 281 25.18 -7.56 1.06
N SER A 282 24.62 -6.39 1.39
CA SER A 282 23.39 -6.33 2.19
C SER A 282 22.18 -6.88 1.44
N ILE A 283 22.13 -6.72 0.11
CA ILE A 283 21.11 -7.37 -0.73
C ILE A 283 21.24 -8.88 -0.64
N GLU A 284 22.44 -9.42 -0.82
CA GLU A 284 22.71 -10.86 -0.77
C GLU A 284 22.35 -11.44 0.59
N ASN A 285 22.87 -10.86 1.68
CA ASN A 285 22.59 -11.32 3.04
C ASN A 285 21.09 -11.26 3.37
N LEU A 286 20.42 -10.18 2.99
CA LEU A 286 18.98 -10.03 3.24
C LEU A 286 18.16 -11.05 2.44
N GLU A 287 18.49 -11.27 1.17
CA GLU A 287 17.79 -12.27 0.36
C GLU A 287 18.02 -13.68 0.89
N GLN A 288 19.25 -14.03 1.29
CA GLN A 288 19.53 -15.31 1.95
C GLN A 288 18.70 -15.48 3.23
N TRP A 289 18.62 -14.44 4.07
CA TRP A 289 17.79 -14.46 5.27
C TRP A 289 16.30 -14.66 4.95
N LEU A 290 15.80 -13.98 3.92
CA LEU A 290 14.41 -14.09 3.49
C LEU A 290 14.08 -15.47 2.91
N LEU A 291 14.96 -16.04 2.09
CA LEU A 291 14.76 -17.35 1.46
C LEU A 291 14.78 -18.50 2.48
N ASN A 292 15.50 -18.34 3.59
CA ASN A 292 15.60 -19.34 4.66
C ASN A 292 14.50 -19.21 5.74
N SER A 293 13.52 -18.32 5.56
CA SER A 293 12.48 -18.05 6.54
C SER A 293 11.11 -18.55 6.05
N PRO A 294 10.47 -19.54 6.73
CA PRO A 294 9.13 -20.02 6.37
C PRO A 294 8.06 -18.91 6.39
N LEU A 295 8.24 -17.90 7.25
CA LEU A 295 7.33 -16.75 7.32
C LEU A 295 7.40 -15.88 6.06
N SER A 296 8.54 -15.87 5.35
CA SER A 296 8.66 -15.16 4.07
C SER A 296 7.74 -15.76 3.01
N ALA A 297 7.62 -17.09 2.98
CA ALA A 297 6.71 -17.78 2.07
C ALA A 297 5.25 -17.40 2.32
N ALA A 298 4.84 -17.28 3.59
CA ALA A 298 3.51 -16.81 3.95
C ALA A 298 3.24 -15.36 3.52
N CYS A 299 4.28 -14.52 3.42
CA CYS A 299 4.16 -13.14 2.95
C CYS A 299 4.18 -13.01 1.42
N ALA A 300 4.77 -13.96 0.71
CA ALA A 300 4.99 -13.85 -0.74
C ALA A 300 3.71 -13.66 -1.59
N PRO A 301 2.56 -14.32 -1.32
CA PRO A 301 1.33 -14.11 -2.08
C PRO A 301 0.90 -12.65 -2.11
N TYR A 302 1.04 -11.96 -0.98
CA TYR A 302 0.75 -10.54 -0.87
C TYR A 302 1.56 -9.72 -1.90
N PHE A 303 2.87 -9.98 -1.97
CA PHE A 303 3.78 -9.21 -2.84
C PHE A 303 3.60 -9.54 -4.33
N ILE A 304 3.13 -10.75 -4.64
CA ILE A 304 2.71 -11.13 -5.98
C ILE A 304 1.44 -10.38 -6.36
N GLU A 305 0.42 -10.40 -5.49
CA GLU A 305 -0.86 -9.74 -5.74
C GLU A 305 -0.74 -8.21 -5.86
N ASN A 306 0.07 -7.59 -5.00
CA ASN A 306 0.08 -6.13 -4.85
C ASN A 306 1.35 -5.47 -5.38
N GLY A 307 2.32 -6.25 -5.86
CA GLY A 307 3.61 -5.78 -6.37
C GLY A 307 3.47 -4.64 -7.39
N PHE A 308 2.61 -4.85 -8.40
CA PHE A 308 2.41 -3.87 -9.46
C PHE A 308 1.62 -2.63 -9.03
N ALA A 309 0.63 -2.81 -8.15
CA ALA A 309 -0.19 -1.72 -7.65
C ALA A 309 0.62 -0.79 -6.72
N ASN A 310 1.40 -1.37 -5.80
CA ASN A 310 1.97 -0.61 -4.68
C ASN A 310 3.35 -0.02 -4.99
N PHE A 311 4.12 -0.71 -5.83
CA PHE A 311 5.53 -0.40 -6.06
C PHE A 311 5.75 0.26 -7.43
N HIS A 312 4.66 0.62 -8.13
CA HIS A 312 4.60 1.15 -9.49
C HIS A 312 5.36 0.27 -10.51
N ALA A 313 5.32 0.65 -11.79
CA ALA A 313 6.02 -0.07 -12.86
C ALA A 313 7.54 -0.18 -12.64
N ARG A 314 8.15 0.66 -11.79
CA ARG A 314 9.60 0.66 -11.56
C ARG A 314 10.07 -0.47 -10.64
N TYR A 315 9.26 -0.88 -9.68
CA TYR A 315 9.69 -1.83 -8.64
C TYR A 315 8.76 -3.04 -8.50
N GLY A 316 7.57 -3.01 -9.11
CA GLY A 316 6.64 -4.15 -9.10
C GLY A 316 7.29 -5.42 -9.66
N ASP A 317 8.02 -5.29 -10.77
CA ASP A 317 8.82 -6.36 -11.38
C ASP A 317 9.75 -7.07 -10.37
N VAL A 318 10.60 -6.28 -9.69
CA VAL A 318 11.58 -6.77 -8.71
C VAL A 318 10.89 -7.38 -7.50
N THR A 319 9.77 -6.79 -7.09
CA THR A 319 8.98 -7.24 -5.94
C THR A 319 8.38 -8.62 -6.20
N VAL A 320 7.73 -8.79 -7.35
CA VAL A 320 7.11 -10.06 -7.73
C VAL A 320 8.17 -11.12 -7.99
N ASP A 321 9.31 -10.77 -8.61
CA ASP A 321 10.41 -11.72 -8.82
C ASP A 321 11.03 -12.21 -7.50
N LEU A 322 11.21 -11.33 -6.51
CA LEU A 322 11.68 -11.73 -5.17
C LEU A 322 10.65 -12.63 -4.48
N ALA A 323 9.37 -12.27 -4.50
CA ALA A 323 8.30 -13.07 -3.91
C ALA A 323 8.19 -14.46 -4.56
N ALA A 324 8.33 -14.54 -5.88
CA ALA A 324 8.38 -15.81 -6.61
C ALA A 324 9.58 -16.66 -6.20
N ARG A 325 10.78 -16.07 -6.06
CA ARG A 325 11.97 -16.79 -5.56
C ARG A 325 11.77 -17.31 -4.13
N ILE A 326 11.15 -16.52 -3.26
CA ILE A 326 10.81 -16.93 -1.90
C ILE A 326 9.88 -18.15 -1.91
N LEU A 327 8.82 -18.14 -2.74
CA LEU A 327 7.95 -19.32 -2.88
C LEU A 327 8.70 -20.54 -3.43
N GLY A 328 9.56 -20.34 -4.43
CA GLY A 328 10.32 -21.44 -5.03
C GLY A 328 11.37 -22.07 -4.13
N ALA A 329 11.85 -21.35 -3.11
CA ALA A 329 12.78 -21.86 -2.11
C ALA A 329 12.08 -22.47 -0.89
N ALA A 330 10.77 -22.22 -0.72
CA ALA A 330 10.01 -22.71 0.41
C ALA A 330 9.45 -24.11 0.17
N ASP A 331 9.16 -24.83 1.25
CA ASP A 331 8.41 -26.09 1.19
C ASP A 331 6.95 -25.80 0.82
N GLY A 332 6.48 -26.37 -0.29
CA GLY A 332 5.08 -26.25 -0.71
C GLY A 332 4.91 -26.28 -2.23
N ASP A 333 3.68 -26.02 -2.66
CA ASP A 333 3.35 -25.89 -4.09
C ASP A 333 3.11 -24.42 -4.46
N PRO A 334 4.09 -23.75 -5.12
CA PRO A 334 3.93 -22.38 -5.58
C PRO A 334 2.75 -22.20 -6.54
N PHE A 335 2.38 -23.21 -7.33
CA PHE A 335 1.26 -23.10 -8.26
C PHE A 335 -0.05 -22.90 -7.53
N HIS A 336 -0.36 -23.77 -6.56
CA HIS A 336 -1.57 -23.65 -5.75
C HIS A 336 -1.62 -22.35 -4.94
N THR A 337 -0.46 -21.83 -4.57
CA THR A 337 -0.34 -20.56 -3.84
C THR A 337 -0.67 -19.35 -4.74
N ILE A 338 -0.24 -19.37 -6.00
CA ILE A 338 -0.42 -18.26 -6.95
C ILE A 338 -1.76 -18.36 -7.70
N GLN A 339 -2.34 -19.55 -7.82
CA GLN A 339 -3.58 -19.80 -8.57
C GLN A 339 -4.75 -18.90 -8.17
N PRO A 340 -5.03 -18.61 -6.88
CA PRO A 340 -6.09 -17.67 -6.51
C PRO A 340 -5.85 -16.25 -7.05
N ILE A 341 -4.59 -15.79 -7.03
CA ILE A 341 -4.19 -14.45 -7.52
C ILE A 341 -4.39 -14.36 -9.04
N ALA A 342 -4.15 -15.44 -9.78
CA ALA A 342 -4.41 -15.53 -11.21
C ALA A 342 -5.89 -15.31 -11.57
N HIS A 343 -6.80 -15.65 -10.65
CA HIS A 343 -8.25 -15.44 -10.79
C HIS A 343 -8.73 -14.14 -10.13
N SER A 344 -7.82 -13.30 -9.63
CA SER A 344 -8.17 -12.03 -8.99
C SER A 344 -8.92 -11.13 -9.96
N ILE A 345 -9.90 -10.40 -9.42
CA ILE A 345 -10.64 -9.38 -10.15
C ILE A 345 -9.76 -8.18 -10.53
N PHE A 346 -8.63 -7.99 -9.82
CA PHE A 346 -7.72 -6.88 -10.04
C PHE A 346 -6.71 -7.19 -11.16
N PRO A 347 -6.62 -6.36 -12.21
CA PRO A 347 -5.68 -6.60 -13.31
C PRO A 347 -4.22 -6.68 -12.88
N ASP A 348 -3.79 -5.81 -11.96
CA ASP A 348 -2.41 -5.77 -11.47
C ASP A 348 -2.04 -7.04 -10.68
N ALA A 349 -2.99 -7.61 -9.94
CA ALA A 349 -2.82 -8.90 -9.27
C ALA A 349 -2.62 -10.04 -10.26
N ARG A 350 -3.47 -10.13 -11.28
CA ARG A 350 -3.29 -11.13 -12.36
C ARG A 350 -1.97 -10.97 -13.08
N ARG A 351 -1.52 -9.73 -13.31
CA ARG A 351 -0.20 -9.45 -13.90
C ARG A 351 0.93 -9.94 -12.99
N GLY A 352 0.77 -9.75 -11.68
CA GLY A 352 1.62 -10.33 -10.65
C GLY A 352 1.74 -11.84 -10.77
N ALA A 353 0.61 -12.55 -10.86
CA ALA A 353 0.56 -13.99 -11.05
C ALA A 353 1.28 -14.43 -12.34
N VAL A 354 1.02 -13.77 -13.48
CA VAL A 354 1.70 -14.05 -14.76
C VAL A 354 3.21 -13.98 -14.61
N ARG A 355 3.71 -12.92 -13.99
CA ARG A 355 5.15 -12.74 -13.79
C ARG A 355 5.73 -13.79 -12.85
N ALA A 356 5.05 -14.07 -11.74
CA ALA A 356 5.50 -15.06 -10.77
C ALA A 356 5.58 -16.47 -11.37
N PHE A 357 4.56 -16.90 -12.12
CA PHE A 357 4.61 -18.17 -12.86
C PHE A 357 5.78 -18.23 -13.84
N GLY A 358 6.03 -17.15 -14.57
CA GLY A 358 7.19 -17.06 -15.46
C GLY A 358 8.53 -17.16 -14.71
N ALA A 359 8.66 -16.47 -13.57
CA ALA A 359 9.88 -16.52 -12.74
C ALA A 359 10.14 -17.91 -12.16
N LEU A 360 9.09 -18.64 -11.79
CA LEU A 360 9.13 -20.01 -11.28
C LEU A 360 9.26 -21.06 -12.40
N ARG A 361 9.11 -20.66 -13.66
CA ARG A 361 9.02 -21.56 -14.84
C ARG A 361 7.89 -22.60 -14.71
N GLU A 362 6.75 -22.15 -14.18
CA GLU A 362 5.62 -23.03 -13.86
C GLU A 362 4.81 -23.40 -15.11
N GLU A 363 5.03 -24.60 -15.64
CA GLU A 363 4.38 -25.07 -16.86
C GLU A 363 2.88 -25.36 -16.66
N ARG A 364 2.42 -25.69 -15.45
CA ARG A 364 0.99 -25.89 -15.16
C ARG A 364 0.17 -24.62 -15.40
N ALA A 365 0.81 -23.45 -15.43
CA ALA A 365 0.18 -22.17 -15.71
C ALA A 365 0.03 -21.85 -17.21
N LEU A 366 0.50 -22.72 -18.12
CA LEU A 366 0.53 -22.45 -19.57
C LEU A 366 -0.81 -21.95 -20.11
N SER A 367 -1.92 -22.62 -19.79
CA SER A 367 -3.25 -22.23 -20.27
C SER A 367 -3.67 -20.84 -19.78
N PHE A 368 -3.33 -20.49 -18.54
CA PHE A 368 -3.59 -19.14 -18.01
C PHE A 368 -2.71 -18.10 -18.71
N LEU A 369 -1.42 -18.38 -18.91
CA LEU A 369 -0.49 -17.49 -19.61
C LEU A 369 -0.91 -17.25 -21.07
N GLU A 370 -1.39 -18.29 -21.76
CA GLU A 370 -1.96 -18.20 -23.11
C GLU A 370 -3.17 -17.26 -23.14
N SER A 371 -4.12 -17.42 -22.22
CA SER A 371 -5.29 -16.52 -22.13
C SER A 371 -4.92 -15.05 -21.90
N CYS A 372 -3.76 -14.79 -21.31
CA CYS A 372 -3.25 -13.43 -21.08
C CYS A 372 -2.74 -12.75 -22.36
N LEU A 373 -2.65 -13.46 -23.49
CA LEU A 373 -2.36 -12.90 -24.80
C LEU A 373 -3.60 -12.33 -25.50
N ASP A 374 -4.81 -12.72 -25.10
CA ASP A 374 -6.05 -12.33 -25.80
C ASP A 374 -6.68 -11.01 -25.29
N THR A 375 -6.02 -10.36 -24.34
CA THR A 375 -6.49 -9.10 -23.74
C THR A 375 -6.15 -7.86 -24.57
N ASP A 376 -6.98 -6.83 -24.48
CA ASP A 376 -6.65 -5.49 -24.99
C ASP A 376 -5.52 -4.78 -24.23
N TRP A 377 -5.20 -5.23 -23.01
CA TRP A 377 -4.19 -4.61 -22.17
C TRP A 377 -2.77 -4.98 -22.61
N LYS A 378 -2.10 -4.05 -23.32
CA LYS A 378 -0.75 -4.28 -23.89
C LYS A 378 0.31 -4.68 -22.86
N GLU A 379 0.24 -4.18 -21.62
CA GLU A 379 1.20 -4.54 -20.58
C GLU A 379 1.03 -5.99 -20.11
N MET A 380 -0.21 -6.50 -20.04
CA MET A 380 -0.47 -7.89 -19.71
C MET A 380 0.06 -8.82 -20.80
N ARG A 381 -0.23 -8.53 -22.08
CA ARG A 381 0.30 -9.34 -23.19
C ARG A 381 1.83 -9.38 -23.20
N ALA A 382 2.47 -8.23 -22.98
CA ALA A 382 3.92 -8.14 -22.85
C ALA A 382 4.46 -9.01 -21.70
N GLU A 383 3.82 -8.99 -20.53
CA GLU A 383 4.21 -9.81 -19.39
C GLU A 383 4.02 -11.30 -19.68
N ALA A 384 2.92 -11.68 -20.34
CA ALA A 384 2.65 -13.05 -20.74
C ALA A 384 3.72 -13.59 -21.70
N VAL A 385 4.14 -12.81 -22.70
CA VAL A 385 5.26 -13.20 -23.58
C VAL A 385 6.56 -13.40 -22.80
N VAL A 386 6.87 -12.52 -21.85
CA VAL A 386 8.06 -12.70 -20.98
C VAL A 386 7.95 -14.00 -20.18
N ALA A 387 6.80 -14.27 -19.57
CA ALA A 387 6.59 -15.49 -18.77
C ALA A 387 6.68 -16.76 -19.64
N LEU A 388 5.98 -16.80 -20.77
CA LEU A 388 6.03 -17.90 -21.73
C LEU A 388 7.45 -18.16 -22.26
N SER A 389 8.24 -17.09 -22.49
CA SER A 389 9.64 -17.21 -22.90
C SER A 389 10.57 -17.82 -21.87
N ARG A 390 10.13 -17.96 -20.61
CA ARG A 390 10.90 -18.63 -19.54
C ARG A 390 10.53 -20.10 -19.40
N LEU A 391 9.41 -20.54 -19.98
CA LEU A 391 8.99 -21.93 -19.97
C LEU A 391 9.80 -22.75 -20.98
N ASP A 392 10.05 -24.01 -20.65
CA ASP A 392 10.65 -24.99 -21.58
C ASP A 392 9.58 -25.86 -22.26
N HIS A 393 8.46 -25.24 -22.62
CA HIS A 393 7.33 -25.92 -23.23
C HIS A 393 7.21 -25.59 -24.73
N PRO A 394 7.07 -26.57 -25.65
CA PRO A 394 6.98 -26.32 -27.09
C PRO A 394 5.84 -25.36 -27.49
N ARG A 395 4.65 -25.52 -26.88
CA ARG A 395 3.53 -24.59 -27.10
C ARG A 395 3.86 -23.15 -26.69
N ALA A 396 4.60 -22.95 -25.59
CA ALA A 396 5.00 -21.61 -25.17
C ALA A 396 5.91 -20.93 -26.21
N ARG A 397 6.81 -21.71 -26.84
CA ARG A 397 7.65 -21.21 -27.95
C ARG A 397 6.81 -20.75 -29.14
N ASN A 398 5.79 -21.53 -29.51
CA ASN A 398 4.88 -21.16 -30.60
C ASN A 398 4.12 -19.88 -30.28
N LEU A 399 3.59 -19.74 -29.07
CA LEU A 399 2.89 -18.53 -28.61
C LEU A 399 3.81 -17.29 -28.63
N VAL A 400 5.08 -17.43 -28.24
CA VAL A 400 6.07 -16.34 -28.35
C VAL A 400 6.35 -15.97 -29.80
N SER A 401 6.43 -16.95 -30.71
CA SER A 401 6.56 -16.72 -32.16
C SER A 401 5.36 -15.96 -32.74
N GLU A 402 4.15 -16.38 -32.41
CA GLU A 402 2.91 -15.71 -32.81
C GLU A 402 2.86 -14.26 -32.33
N ALA A 403 3.38 -13.97 -31.13
CA ALA A 403 3.43 -12.62 -30.57
C ALA A 403 4.35 -11.63 -31.34
N GLN A 404 5.18 -12.09 -32.28
CA GLN A 404 5.88 -11.21 -33.22
C GLN A 404 4.92 -10.45 -34.14
N GLN A 405 3.67 -10.90 -34.28
CA GLN A 405 2.63 -10.23 -35.05
C GLN A 405 1.67 -9.40 -34.18
N ASP A 406 1.97 -9.21 -32.88
CA ASP A 406 1.09 -8.45 -31.97
C ASP A 406 0.86 -7.01 -32.45
N LYS A 407 -0.37 -6.51 -32.25
CA LYS A 407 -0.77 -5.14 -32.59
C LYS A 407 0.11 -4.06 -31.95
N ALA A 408 0.67 -4.31 -30.77
CA ALA A 408 1.52 -3.38 -30.03
C ALA A 408 3.02 -3.65 -30.28
N GLY A 409 3.75 -2.63 -30.76
CA GLY A 409 5.18 -2.75 -31.03
C GLY A 409 6.05 -3.12 -29.82
N LYS A 410 5.61 -2.83 -28.59
CA LYS A 410 6.29 -3.29 -27.37
C LYS A 410 6.28 -4.81 -27.26
N VAL A 411 5.15 -5.44 -27.55
CA VAL A 411 4.98 -6.90 -27.44
C VAL A 411 5.82 -7.60 -28.51
N ARG A 412 5.79 -7.11 -29.76
CA ARG A 412 6.62 -7.64 -30.85
C ARG A 412 8.12 -7.64 -30.51
N ARG A 413 8.65 -6.51 -30.01
CA ARG A 413 10.06 -6.39 -29.60
C ARG A 413 10.45 -7.37 -28.48
N ILE A 414 9.53 -7.61 -27.54
CA ILE A 414 9.77 -8.57 -26.45
C ILE A 414 9.82 -9.99 -27.01
N ALA A 415 8.91 -10.34 -27.92
CA ALA A 415 8.89 -11.63 -28.60
C ALA A 415 10.18 -11.85 -29.43
N GLU A 416 10.58 -10.86 -30.24
CA GLU A 416 11.83 -10.90 -31.00
C GLU A 416 13.05 -11.11 -30.09
N LYS A 417 13.16 -10.35 -29.00
CA LYS A 417 14.25 -10.51 -28.03
C LYS A 417 14.25 -11.89 -27.37
N ALA A 418 13.06 -12.40 -27.01
CA ALA A 418 12.90 -13.70 -26.39
C ALA A 418 13.33 -14.85 -27.32
N LEU A 419 13.13 -14.72 -28.63
CA LEU A 419 13.54 -15.71 -29.62
C LEU A 419 15.02 -15.58 -30.01
N ALA A 420 15.57 -14.36 -30.01
CA ALA A 420 16.97 -14.10 -30.35
C ALA A 420 17.96 -14.46 -29.21
N GLY A 421 17.50 -14.43 -27.95
CA GLY A 421 18.32 -14.72 -26.78
C GLY A 421 18.34 -16.20 -26.37
N ARG A 422 17.88 -17.10 -27.24
CA ARG A 422 17.85 -18.55 -27.00
C ARG A 422 18.87 -19.28 -27.84
#